data_AF-A0A0U1DJV2-F1
#
_entry.id   AF-A0A0U1DJV2-F1
#
_cell.length_a   1.000
_cell.length_b   1.000
_cell.length_c   1.000
_cell.angle_alpha   90.00
_cell.angle_beta   90.00
_cell.angle_gamma   90.00
#
_symmetry.space_group_name_H-M   'P 1'
#
loop_
_entity.id
_entity.type
_entity.pdbx_description
1 polymer ?
#
loop_
_entity_poly.entity_id
_entity_poly.type
_entity_poly.pdbx_seq_one_letter_code
_entity_poly.pdbx_strand_id
1 'polypeptide(L)'
;MLPRLLSDVEKAENLGLVVSCRKPFDIGVIADKVRARMVELHHPGFEDQEFDAQLEFFRYYDLPPLHVPLLSAEFSRPLFLRLMCEGVRDLSKRSQKEKLRDLASGQKSMTYVLENFVKHAAPKSKTSTIFRRKRVGSS
;
A
#
# COMPACT_ATOMS: atom_id res chain seq x y z
N MET A 1 8.49 15.11 23.40
CA MET A 1 9.63 14.63 22.60
C MET A 1 9.87 15.50 21.37
N LEU A 2 8.92 15.62 20.44
CA LEU A 2 9.07 16.42 19.21
C LEU A 2 9.48 17.90 19.42
N PRO A 3 8.92 18.67 20.38
CA PRO A 3 9.34 20.06 20.59
C PRO A 3 10.81 20.23 20.96
N ARG A 4 11.38 19.26 21.69
CA ARG A 4 12.80 19.27 22.08
C ARG A 4 13.68 19.03 20.85
N LEU A 5 13.33 18.03 20.04
CA LEU A 5 14.07 17.73 18.81
C LEU A 5 14.07 18.92 17.84
N LEU A 6 12.95 19.62 17.71
CA LEU A 6 12.88 20.82 16.88
C LEU A 6 13.83 21.93 17.37
N SER A 7 13.85 22.20 18.68
CA SER A 7 14.76 23.20 19.26
C SER A 7 16.24 22.82 19.18
N ASP A 8 16.57 21.53 19.13
CA ASP A 8 17.94 21.07 18.95
C ASP A 8 18.40 21.24 17.48
N VAL A 9 17.50 20.98 16.51
CA VAL A 9 17.77 21.14 15.08
C VAL A 9 17.89 22.61 14.68
N GLU A 10 17.06 23.50 15.22
CA GLU A 10 17.12 24.95 14.92
C GLU A 10 18.47 25.61 15.29
N LYS A 11 19.23 25.03 16.22
CA LYS A 11 20.56 25.53 16.61
C LYS A 11 21.67 25.11 15.65
N ALA A 12 21.40 24.17 14.74
CA ALA A 12 22.36 23.62 13.81
C ALA A 12 22.13 24.20 12.41
N GLU A 13 23.07 24.99 11.91
CA GLU A 13 22.95 25.72 10.64
C GLU A 13 22.77 24.80 9.40
N ASN A 14 23.22 23.55 9.49
CA ASN A 14 23.22 22.60 8.36
C ASN A 14 22.28 21.40 8.56
N LEU A 15 21.32 21.47 9.50
CA LEU A 15 20.42 20.37 9.80
C LEU A 15 18.95 20.76 9.60
N GLY A 16 18.22 19.92 8.88
CA GLY A 16 16.77 20.04 8.70
C GLY A 16 16.01 18.89 9.38
N LEU A 17 14.78 19.16 9.83
CA LEU A 17 13.88 18.16 10.41
C LEU A 17 12.64 17.99 9.54
N VAL A 18 12.41 16.76 9.08
CA VAL A 18 11.17 16.37 8.38
C VAL A 18 10.44 15.33 9.22
N VAL A 19 9.14 15.54 9.43
CA VAL A 19 8.29 14.65 10.23
C VAL A 19 7.05 14.30 9.42
N SER A 20 6.82 13.01 9.23
CA SER A 20 5.58 12.49 8.65
C SER A 20 4.62 12.08 9.77
N CYS A 21 3.35 12.49 9.67
CA CYS A 21 2.29 12.04 10.58
C CYS A 21 1.03 11.68 9.78
N ARG A 22 0.30 10.66 10.23
CA ARG A 22 -0.95 10.23 9.61
C ARG A 22 -2.13 10.91 10.30
N LYS A 23 -3.05 11.48 9.52
CA LYS A 23 -4.34 11.97 10.05
C LYS A 23 -5.23 10.81 10.54
N PRO A 24 -6.01 10.97 11.62
CA PRO A 24 -6.15 12.18 12.45
C PRO A 24 -5.20 12.22 13.67
N PHE A 25 -4.18 11.35 13.73
CA PHE A 25 -3.29 11.27 14.90
C PHE A 25 -2.51 12.56 15.13
N ASP A 26 -2.32 13.35 14.08
CA ASP A 26 -1.64 14.63 14.15
C ASP A 26 -2.31 15.58 15.15
N ILE A 27 -3.65 15.61 15.26
CA ILE A 27 -4.42 16.52 16.12
C ILE A 27 -4.01 16.39 17.61
N GLY A 28 -3.68 15.18 18.06
CA GLY A 28 -3.27 14.94 19.46
C GLY A 28 -1.76 14.83 19.67
N VAL A 29 -0.99 14.55 18.62
CA VAL A 29 0.45 14.27 18.71
C VAL A 29 1.30 15.53 18.44
N ILE A 30 0.84 16.41 17.55
CA ILE A 30 1.58 17.61 17.15
C ILE A 30 0.87 18.84 17.73
N ALA A 31 1.48 19.45 18.73
CA ALA A 31 0.97 20.69 19.31
C ALA A 31 1.02 21.85 18.31
N ASP A 32 0.04 22.77 18.36
CA ASP A 32 -0.06 23.90 17.42
C ASP A 32 1.19 24.80 17.42
N LYS A 33 1.81 24.97 18.59
CA LYS A 33 3.09 25.69 18.73
C LYS A 33 4.25 25.07 17.92
N VAL A 34 4.19 23.77 17.64
CA VAL A 34 5.16 23.07 16.80
C VAL A 34 4.78 23.25 15.33
N ARG A 35 3.49 23.12 14.98
CA ARG A 35 2.99 23.39 13.63
C ARG A 35 3.35 24.78 13.15
N ALA A 36 3.20 25.81 13.99
CA ALA A 36 3.51 27.19 13.64
C ALA A 36 5.00 27.44 13.29
N ARG A 37 5.90 26.52 13.64
CA ARG A 37 7.35 26.58 13.35
C ARG A 37 7.77 25.67 12.20
N MET A 38 6.84 24.96 11.56
CA MET A 38 7.12 23.98 10.53
C MET A 38 6.32 24.30 9.27
N VAL A 39 6.84 23.90 8.11
CA VAL A 39 6.07 23.91 6.87
C VAL A 39 5.22 22.66 6.82
N GLU A 40 3.91 22.82 6.65
CA GLU A 40 2.99 21.69 6.49
C GLU A 40 2.85 21.32 5.01
N LEU A 41 3.08 20.04 4.72
CA LEU A 41 2.89 19.46 3.39
C LEU A 41 1.86 18.33 3.50
N HIS A 42 0.83 18.40 2.65
CA HIS A 42 -0.16 17.34 2.53
C HIS A 42 0.21 16.40 1.38
N HIS A 43 0.21 15.09 1.65
CA HIS A 43 0.47 14.05 0.66
C HIS A 43 -0.83 13.30 0.34
N PRO A 44 -1.62 13.73 -0.67
CA PRO A 44 -2.88 13.08 -1.02
C PRO A 44 -2.70 11.71 -1.70
N GLY A 45 -1.48 11.38 -2.12
CA GLY A 45 -1.20 10.20 -2.94
C GLY A 45 -1.18 10.60 -4.42
N PHE A 46 -1.94 9.87 -5.23
CA PHE A 46 -2.10 10.13 -6.66
C PHE A 46 -3.46 10.76 -7.00
N GLU A 47 -4.08 11.44 -6.03
CA GLU A 47 -5.30 12.22 -6.29
C GLU A 47 -5.04 13.19 -7.46
N ASP A 48 -5.96 13.20 -8.43
CA ASP A 48 -5.89 13.96 -9.71
C ASP A 48 -4.77 13.52 -10.67
N GLN A 49 -4.00 12.49 -10.34
CA GLN A 49 -2.90 11.95 -11.16
C GLN A 49 -2.97 10.41 -11.29
N GLU A 50 -4.14 9.80 -11.05
CA GLU A 50 -4.29 8.35 -10.96
C GLU A 50 -3.88 7.68 -12.27
N PHE A 51 -4.32 8.22 -13.41
CA PHE A 51 -4.03 7.66 -14.72
C PHE A 51 -2.53 7.62 -15.02
N ASP A 52 -1.83 8.73 -14.78
CA ASP A 52 -0.39 8.83 -15.02
C ASP A 52 0.39 7.92 -14.07
N ALA A 53 0.00 7.89 -12.80
CA ALA A 53 0.59 6.98 -11.82
C ALA A 53 0.38 5.51 -12.22
N GLN A 54 -0.81 5.14 -12.69
CA GLN A 54 -1.06 3.78 -13.19
C GLN A 54 -0.17 3.42 -14.37
N LEU A 55 -0.05 4.31 -15.35
CA LEU A 55 0.79 4.08 -16.53
C LEU A 55 2.25 3.89 -16.13
N GLU A 56 2.75 4.72 -15.21
CA GLU A 56 4.10 4.63 -14.67
C GLU A 56 4.34 3.29 -13.95
N PHE A 57 3.41 2.89 -13.08
CA PHE A 57 3.49 1.63 -12.36
C PHE A 57 3.43 0.44 -13.32
N PHE A 58 2.51 0.44 -14.28
CA PHE A 58 2.38 -0.68 -15.21
C PHE A 58 3.64 -0.82 -16.06
N ARG A 59 4.24 0.30 -16.46
CA ARG A 59 5.55 0.29 -17.13
C ARG A 59 6.65 -0.27 -16.23
N TYR A 60 6.74 0.18 -14.98
CA TYR A 60 7.75 -0.31 -14.02
C TYR A 60 7.62 -1.81 -13.72
N TYR A 61 6.40 -2.32 -13.60
CA TYR A 61 6.14 -3.75 -13.31
C TYR A 61 6.04 -4.63 -14.57
N ASP A 62 6.26 -4.07 -15.78
CA ASP A 62 6.09 -4.75 -17.07
C ASP A 62 4.70 -5.43 -17.20
N LEU A 63 3.65 -4.68 -16.85
CA LEU A 63 2.26 -5.10 -16.96
C LEU A 63 1.65 -4.60 -18.27
N PRO A 64 0.75 -5.37 -18.91
CA PRO A 64 0.06 -4.91 -20.11
C PRO A 64 -0.82 -3.69 -19.78
N PRO A 65 -0.81 -2.66 -20.64
CA PRO A 65 -1.66 -1.49 -20.44
C PRO A 65 -3.14 -1.88 -20.51
N LEU A 66 -3.95 -1.22 -19.69
CA LEU A 66 -5.40 -1.29 -19.79
C LEU A 66 -5.90 -0.18 -20.73
N HIS A 67 -6.78 -0.53 -21.67
CA HIS A 67 -7.44 0.46 -22.52
C HIS A 67 -8.49 1.29 -21.77
N VAL A 68 -8.90 0.85 -20.58
CA VAL A 68 -9.82 1.56 -19.69
C VAL A 68 -9.11 1.83 -18.37
N PRO A 69 -9.03 3.09 -17.91
CA PRO A 69 -8.38 3.43 -16.66
C PRO A 69 -9.09 2.82 -15.44
N LEU A 70 -8.34 2.54 -14.38
CA LEU A 70 -8.91 2.03 -13.14
C LEU A 70 -9.33 3.24 -12.30
N LEU A 71 -10.53 3.78 -12.57
CA LEU A 71 -10.99 5.06 -11.99
C LEU A 71 -11.53 4.95 -10.56
N SER A 72 -11.24 3.86 -9.85
CA SER A 72 -11.72 3.72 -8.48
C SER A 72 -10.79 4.45 -7.50
N ALA A 73 -11.35 5.05 -6.45
CA ALA A 73 -10.60 5.87 -5.49
C ALA A 73 -9.47 5.11 -4.77
N GLU A 74 -9.48 3.78 -4.80
CA GLU A 74 -8.41 2.95 -4.28
C GLU A 74 -7.11 3.11 -5.06
N PHE A 75 -7.16 3.41 -6.36
CA PHE A 75 -5.97 3.56 -7.22
C PHE A 75 -5.24 4.89 -7.01
N SER A 76 -5.90 5.88 -6.37
CA SER A 76 -5.21 7.08 -5.90
C SER A 76 -4.28 6.81 -4.71
N ARG A 77 -4.41 5.65 -4.05
CA ARG A 77 -3.57 5.26 -2.91
C ARG A 77 -2.29 4.57 -3.40
N PRO A 78 -1.10 5.16 -3.21
CA PRO A 78 0.14 4.59 -3.77
C PRO A 78 0.42 3.16 -3.30
N LEU A 79 0.13 2.86 -2.03
CA LEU A 79 0.30 1.53 -1.47
C LEU A 79 -0.61 0.49 -2.16
N PHE A 80 -1.84 0.86 -2.51
CA PHE A 80 -2.78 -0.07 -3.13
C PHE A 80 -2.34 -0.41 -4.54
N LEU A 81 -2.03 0.60 -5.36
CA LEU A 81 -1.56 0.40 -6.73
C LEU A 81 -0.29 -0.47 -6.76
N ARG A 82 0.64 -0.21 -5.84
CA ARG A 82 1.85 -1.03 -5.67
C ARG A 82 1.52 -2.50 -5.38
N LEU A 83 0.72 -2.77 -4.35
CA LEU A 83 0.39 -4.14 -3.93
C LEU A 83 -0.39 -4.89 -5.02
N MET A 84 -1.25 -4.18 -5.75
CA MET A 84 -1.95 -4.73 -6.89
C MET A 84 -0.95 -5.20 -7.96
N CYS A 85 -0.06 -4.30 -8.40
CA CYS A 85 0.95 -4.62 -9.41
C CYS A 85 1.86 -5.78 -8.97
N GLU A 86 2.30 -5.77 -7.71
CA GLU A 86 3.07 -6.87 -7.12
C GLU A 86 2.32 -8.21 -7.16
N GLY A 87 1.00 -8.20 -6.96
CA GLY A 87 0.19 -9.42 -7.01
C GLY A 87 -0.04 -10.00 -8.41
N VAL A 88 -0.03 -9.17 -9.45
CA VAL A 88 -0.20 -9.63 -10.84
C VAL A 88 1.11 -9.89 -11.59
N ARG A 89 2.24 -9.29 -11.17
CA ARG A 89 3.49 -9.33 -11.96
C ARG A 89 3.99 -10.74 -12.28
N ASP A 90 3.81 -11.71 -11.38
CA ASP A 90 4.33 -13.07 -11.53
C ASP A 90 3.39 -13.99 -12.34
N LEU A 91 2.23 -13.48 -12.76
CA LEU A 91 1.31 -14.23 -13.62
C LEU A 91 1.77 -14.21 -15.08
N SER A 92 1.31 -15.19 -15.86
CA SER A 92 1.51 -15.16 -17.31
C SER A 92 0.89 -13.91 -17.94
N LYS A 93 1.43 -13.36 -19.04
CA LYS A 93 0.89 -12.15 -19.70
C LYS A 93 -0.60 -12.27 -20.05
N ARG A 94 -1.07 -13.47 -20.43
CA ARG A 94 -2.50 -13.75 -20.66
C ARG A 94 -3.31 -13.60 -19.37
N SER A 95 -2.84 -14.24 -18.30
CA SER A 95 -3.47 -14.18 -16.97
C SER A 95 -3.42 -12.76 -16.37
N GLN A 96 -2.36 -11.99 -16.61
CA GLN A 96 -2.26 -10.59 -16.20
C GLN A 96 -3.38 -9.76 -16.86
N LYS A 97 -3.55 -9.87 -18.19
CA LYS A 97 -4.58 -9.12 -18.92
C LYS A 97 -6.00 -9.46 -18.46
N GLU A 98 -6.27 -10.74 -18.21
CA GLU A 98 -7.55 -11.21 -17.67
C GLU A 98 -7.78 -10.67 -16.26
N LYS A 99 -6.79 -10.84 -15.37
CA LYS A 99 -6.88 -10.40 -13.99
C LYS A 99 -7.03 -8.88 -13.87
N LEU A 100 -6.27 -8.11 -14.63
CA LEU A 100 -6.36 -6.65 -14.65
C LEU A 100 -7.74 -6.17 -15.14
N ARG A 101 -8.36 -6.85 -16.11
CA ARG A 101 -9.75 -6.59 -16.53
C ARG A 101 -10.75 -6.90 -15.43
N ASP A 102 -10.58 -8.02 -14.72
CA ASP A 102 -11.44 -8.37 -13.58
C ASP A 102 -11.33 -7.34 -12.46
N LEU A 103 -10.12 -6.86 -12.18
CA LEU A 103 -9.88 -5.84 -11.16
C LEU A 103 -10.48 -4.48 -11.56
N ALA A 104 -10.48 -4.15 -12.85
CA ALA A 104 -11.15 -2.97 -13.40
C ALA A 104 -12.66 -2.97 -13.24
N SER A 105 -13.29 -4.14 -13.13
CA SER A 105 -14.73 -4.27 -12.93
C SER A 105 -15.21 -3.92 -11.50
N GLY A 106 -14.30 -3.49 -10.61
CA GLY A 106 -14.58 -2.87 -9.31
C GLY A 106 -14.88 -3.82 -8.16
N GLN A 107 -15.56 -4.94 -8.39
CA GLN A 107 -16.07 -5.81 -7.30
C GLN A 107 -15.01 -6.71 -6.62
N LYS A 108 -13.81 -6.87 -7.20
CA LYS A 108 -12.83 -7.89 -6.77
C LYS A 108 -11.46 -7.34 -6.41
N SER A 109 -11.24 -6.03 -6.54
CA SER A 109 -9.91 -5.42 -6.43
C SER A 109 -9.36 -5.45 -5.00
N MET A 110 -10.13 -4.94 -4.03
CA MET A 110 -9.71 -4.86 -2.64
C MET A 110 -9.46 -6.22 -1.99
N THR A 111 -10.40 -7.15 -2.13
CA THR A 111 -10.27 -8.50 -1.55
C THR A 111 -9.04 -9.20 -2.11
N TYR A 112 -8.82 -9.14 -3.42
CA TYR A 112 -7.67 -9.77 -4.03
C TYR A 112 -6.35 -9.17 -3.54
N VAL A 113 -6.23 -7.83 -3.50
CA VAL A 113 -5.00 -7.15 -3.05
C VAL A 113 -4.68 -7.49 -1.60
N LEU A 114 -5.70 -7.50 -0.73
CA LEU A 114 -5.52 -7.85 0.68
C LEU A 114 -5.16 -9.33 0.87
N GLU A 115 -5.87 -10.26 0.22
CA GLU A 115 -5.53 -11.68 0.26
C GLU A 115 -4.11 -11.94 -0.24
N ASN A 116 -3.72 -11.27 -1.32
CA ASN A 116 -2.39 -11.39 -1.87
C ASN A 116 -1.33 -10.87 -0.91
N PHE A 117 -1.57 -9.71 -0.28
CA PHE A 117 -0.68 -9.18 0.75
C PHE A 117 -0.53 -10.17 1.91
N VAL A 118 -1.62 -10.72 2.46
CA VAL A 118 -1.55 -11.70 3.55
C VAL A 118 -0.74 -12.93 3.14
N LYS A 119 -0.95 -13.47 1.93
CA LYS A 119 -0.20 -14.64 1.42
C LYS A 119 1.31 -14.42 1.34
N HIS A 120 1.75 -13.19 1.09
CA HIS A 120 3.17 -12.86 0.91
C HIS A 120 3.83 -12.25 2.17
N ALA A 121 3.05 -11.58 3.01
CA ALA A 121 3.52 -10.94 4.25
C ALA A 121 3.43 -11.86 5.48
N ALA A 122 2.56 -12.87 5.46
CA ALA A 122 2.51 -13.84 6.55
C ALA A 122 3.78 -14.70 6.54
N PRO A 123 4.46 -14.89 7.69
CA PRO A 123 5.50 -15.90 7.78
C PRO A 123 4.91 -17.23 7.35
N LYS A 124 5.61 -17.96 6.47
CA LYS A 124 5.22 -19.32 6.06
C LYS A 124 5.21 -20.21 7.30
N SER A 125 4.08 -20.26 8.00
CA SER A 125 3.91 -21.17 9.13
C SER A 125 4.07 -22.58 8.57
N LYS A 126 5.11 -23.28 9.02
CA LYS A 126 5.24 -24.71 8.78
C LYS A 126 4.15 -25.42 9.57
N THR A 127 2.92 -25.45 9.08
CA THR A 127 1.90 -26.38 9.57
C THR A 127 2.08 -27.69 8.81
N SER A 128 3.17 -28.40 9.11
CA SER A 128 3.27 -29.82 8.86
C SER A 128 3.03 -30.55 10.18
N THR A 129 2.06 -31.45 10.16
CA THR A 129 1.84 -32.51 11.16
C THR A 129 1.13 -32.06 12.45
N ILE A 130 -0.20 -32.20 12.47
CA ILE A 130 -0.99 -32.93 13.47
C ILE A 130 -2.45 -32.81 13.01
N PHE A 131 -2.87 -33.70 12.10
CA PHE A 131 -4.26 -34.17 12.04
C PHE A 131 -4.32 -35.49 11.25
N ARG A 132 -3.63 -36.51 11.77
CA ARG A 132 -3.92 -37.89 11.37
C ARG A 132 -5.22 -38.28 12.07
N ARG A 133 -6.34 -38.11 11.37
CA ARG A 133 -7.62 -38.78 11.65
C ARG A 133 -7.34 -40.27 11.89
N LYS A 134 -7.47 -40.74 13.13
CA LYS A 134 -7.84 -42.14 13.38
C LYS A 134 -9.35 -42.22 13.20
N ARG A 135 -9.78 -42.64 12.01
CA ARG A 135 -11.12 -43.18 11.80
C ARG A 135 -11.11 -44.66 12.20
N VAL A 136 -12.20 -45.04 12.84
CA VAL A 136 -12.57 -46.32 13.46
C VAL A 136 -12.69 -47.46 12.44
N GLY A 137 -12.35 -48.68 12.88
CA GLY A 137 -12.83 -49.97 12.39
C GLY A 137 -12.59 -50.99 13.52
N SER A 138 -13.62 -51.40 14.28
CA SER A 138 -14.51 -52.53 14.01
C SER A 138 -13.79 -53.88 14.01
N SER A 139 -13.86 -54.58 15.15
CA SER A 139 -14.21 -55.99 15.31
C SER A 139 -14.59 -56.23 16.77
#